data_AF-A0A8H6VEB3-F1
#
_entry.id   AF-A0A8H6VEB3-F1
#
_cell.length_a   1.000
_cell.length_b   1.000
_cell.length_c   1.000
_cell.angle_alpha   90.00
_cell.angle_beta   90.00
_cell.angle_gamma   90.00
#
_symmetry.space_group_name_H-M   'P 1'
#
loop_
_entity.id
_entity.type
_entity.pdbx_description
1 polymer ?
#
loop_
_entity_poly.entity_id
_entity_poly.type
_entity_poly.pdbx_seq_one_letter_code
_entity_poly.pdbx_strand_id
1 'polypeptide(L)'
;MFIMPILVLPLLSCVAWIVSLFWYIYHMRQGHFDQVNRKLHAKYAGPVVRIAPNEVSIDSAEAVHVIYSTRPERRFTKTDFYTAGRPAIASKHENLFMDLDEDHHAARRRIVANVYSMSSILESEPQTLLLLPASLRKPYMATGLLYKSVKQAIVDNAKRVTYARELVYKRMSELKNNGGTAESKGRRDLLSKMFEISATKGDKVDFHLPEIEMESWVNIQAGVDTTAIALQAILYHILKDARVHQKLLSELDAALRNQRIAIPIKYSDALKLPYLSACIKEAMRLHPSVGLQLPRHPPPEGCHISGYYFPHSARVGVNAAVLHYNQDVFGEDASSFRPERWSESNAAEMDVSIFLEIIV
;
A
#
# COMPACT_ATOMS: atom_id res chain seq x y z
N MET A 1 21.43 16.94 -11.17
CA MET A 1 20.26 17.06 -10.27
C MET A 1 19.55 18.39 -10.53
N PHE A 2 18.68 18.54 -11.53
CA PHE A 2 17.89 19.77 -11.68
C PHE A 2 16.50 19.53 -12.26
N ILE A 3 15.53 20.11 -11.53
CA ILE A 3 14.08 20.20 -11.77
C ILE A 3 13.82 21.04 -13.05
N MET A 4 12.56 21.13 -13.48
CA MET A 4 12.09 22.30 -14.23
C MET A 4 12.76 23.61 -13.74
N PRO A 5 13.03 24.56 -14.66
CA PRO A 5 14.11 25.52 -14.57
C PRO A 5 13.81 26.61 -13.54
N ILE A 6 14.04 26.36 -12.26
CA ILE A 6 14.10 27.42 -11.26
C ILE A 6 15.22 27.07 -10.29
N LEU A 7 16.45 27.19 -10.77
CA LEU A 7 17.56 27.52 -9.90
C LEU A 7 18.14 28.86 -10.36
N VAL A 8 18.17 29.80 -9.42
CA VAL A 8 19.19 30.84 -9.18
C VAL A 8 18.46 32.03 -8.58
N LEU A 9 18.40 32.08 -7.25
CA LEU A 9 18.44 33.26 -6.35
C LEU A 9 17.71 32.94 -5.03
N PRO A 10 18.38 33.04 -3.86
CA PRO A 10 17.79 32.71 -2.57
C PRO A 10 16.54 33.55 -2.20
N LEU A 11 16.39 34.72 -2.82
CA LEU A 11 15.25 35.63 -2.65
C LEU A 11 13.97 35.20 -3.41
N LEU A 12 14.06 34.27 -4.36
CA LEU A 12 12.91 33.72 -5.14
C LEU A 12 12.44 32.34 -4.63
N SER A 13 13.02 31.85 -3.53
CA SER A 13 12.81 30.51 -2.99
C SER A 13 11.33 30.22 -2.64
N CYS A 14 10.62 31.19 -2.06
CA CYS A 14 9.20 31.05 -1.72
C CYS A 14 8.29 30.92 -2.95
N VAL A 15 8.54 31.69 -4.01
CA VAL A 15 7.71 31.65 -5.23
C VAL A 15 7.96 30.34 -5.97
N ALA A 16 9.22 29.91 -6.09
CA ALA A 16 9.57 28.62 -6.69
C ALA A 16 8.95 27.44 -5.93
N TRP A 17 8.92 27.53 -4.59
CA TRP A 17 8.29 26.55 -3.71
C TRP A 17 6.78 26.46 -3.96
N ILE A 18 6.09 27.60 -3.98
CA ILE A 18 4.66 27.70 -4.23
C ILE A 18 4.31 27.15 -5.62
N VAL A 19 5.03 27.55 -6.66
CA VAL A 19 4.78 27.09 -8.04
C VAL A 19 4.94 25.58 -8.18
N SER A 20 6.03 25.02 -7.65
CA SER A 20 6.28 23.57 -7.70
C SER A 20 5.20 22.78 -6.95
N LEU A 21 4.73 23.35 -5.84
CA LEU A 21 3.68 22.75 -5.03
C LEU A 21 2.31 22.79 -5.74
N PHE A 22 1.92 23.92 -6.33
CA PHE A 22 0.69 24.03 -7.11
C PHE A 22 0.72 23.11 -8.34
N TRP A 23 1.86 22.99 -9.00
CA TRP A 23 2.06 22.06 -10.11
C TRP A 23 1.82 20.60 -9.67
N TYR A 24 2.38 20.19 -8.53
CA TYR A 24 2.18 18.86 -7.97
C TYR A 24 0.71 18.59 -7.65
N ILE A 25 0.03 19.52 -6.94
CA ILE A 25 -1.40 19.41 -6.63
C ILE A 25 -2.24 19.34 -7.90
N TYR A 26 -1.92 20.15 -8.91
CA TYR A 26 -2.64 20.17 -10.18
C TYR A 26 -2.60 18.79 -10.84
N HIS A 27 -1.41 18.20 -11.00
CA HIS A 27 -1.29 16.89 -11.63
C HIS A 27 -1.83 15.74 -10.77
N MET A 28 -1.72 15.83 -9.45
CA MET A 28 -2.42 14.93 -8.52
C MET A 28 -3.94 14.97 -8.73
N ARG A 29 -4.51 16.17 -8.83
CA ARG A 29 -5.95 16.38 -9.02
C ARG A 29 -6.47 15.82 -10.35
N GLN A 30 -5.65 15.82 -11.39
CA GLN A 30 -6.04 15.22 -12.68
C GLN A 30 -6.06 13.68 -12.65
N GLY A 31 -5.54 13.04 -11.59
CA GLY A 31 -5.63 11.59 -11.41
C GLY A 31 -4.71 10.75 -12.29
N HIS A 32 -3.73 11.37 -12.96
CA HIS A 32 -2.79 10.69 -13.88
C HIS A 32 -1.33 11.00 -13.55
N PHE A 33 -1.02 11.27 -12.28
CA PHE A 33 0.31 11.66 -11.86
C PHE A 33 1.36 10.56 -12.04
N ASP A 34 0.97 9.29 -11.96
CA ASP A 34 1.84 8.16 -12.28
C ASP A 34 2.42 8.27 -13.71
N GLN A 35 1.61 8.68 -14.69
CA GLN A 35 2.04 8.90 -16.06
C GLN A 35 2.94 10.13 -16.17
N VAL A 36 2.62 11.19 -15.42
CA VAL A 36 3.45 12.40 -15.38
C VAL A 36 4.81 12.07 -14.79
N ASN A 37 4.85 11.32 -13.68
CA ASN A 37 6.06 10.93 -12.99
C ASN A 37 6.96 10.04 -13.88
N ARG A 38 6.38 9.04 -14.55
CA ARG A 38 7.09 8.24 -15.57
C ARG A 38 7.70 9.11 -16.68
N LYS A 39 6.95 10.08 -17.21
CA LYS A 39 7.45 11.02 -18.22
C LYS A 39 8.60 11.89 -17.69
N LEU A 40 8.60 12.26 -16.42
CA LEU A 40 9.71 13.01 -15.83
C LEU A 40 10.97 12.16 -15.75
N HIS A 41 10.87 10.92 -15.26
CA HIS A 41 12.00 10.00 -15.20
C HIS A 41 12.57 9.73 -16.60
N ALA A 42 11.72 9.50 -17.61
CA ALA A 42 12.14 9.35 -19.00
C ALA A 42 12.80 10.62 -19.57
N LYS A 43 12.26 11.80 -19.26
CA LYS A 43 12.78 13.08 -19.76
C LYS A 43 14.16 13.42 -19.20
N TYR A 44 14.38 13.16 -17.92
CA TYR A 44 15.61 13.56 -17.22
C TYR A 44 16.66 12.44 -17.11
N ALA A 45 16.35 11.25 -17.65
CA ALA A 45 17.28 10.13 -17.78
C ALA A 45 18.08 9.87 -16.50
N GLY A 46 17.39 9.75 -15.36
CA GLY A 46 18.01 9.52 -14.06
C GLY A 46 17.06 8.89 -13.03
N PRO A 47 17.62 8.17 -12.03
CA PRO A 47 16.83 7.44 -11.05
C PRO A 47 16.14 8.35 -10.03
N VAL A 48 16.42 9.64 -10.01
CA VAL A 48 15.87 10.58 -9.02
C VAL A 48 15.29 11.80 -9.72
N VAL A 49 14.00 12.05 -9.47
CA VAL A 49 13.27 13.23 -9.94
C VAL A 49 12.67 13.93 -8.74
N ARG A 50 12.85 15.25 -8.63
CA ARG A 50 12.15 16.04 -7.61
C ARG A 50 10.75 16.39 -8.09
N ILE A 51 9.73 16.02 -7.30
CA ILE A 51 8.30 16.17 -7.63
C ILE A 51 7.61 17.25 -6.79
N ALA A 52 8.17 17.60 -5.63
CA ALA A 52 7.76 18.74 -4.82
C ALA A 52 9.00 19.38 -4.16
N PRO A 53 8.91 20.56 -3.54
CA PRO A 53 10.09 21.27 -3.05
C PRO A 53 11.02 20.45 -2.16
N ASN A 54 10.45 19.64 -1.26
CA ASN A 54 11.20 18.73 -0.39
C ASN A 54 10.92 17.25 -0.68
N GLU A 55 10.32 16.91 -1.83
CA GLU A 55 9.91 15.54 -2.15
C GLU A 55 10.49 15.07 -3.47
N VAL A 56 11.12 13.90 -3.45
CA VAL A 56 11.74 13.27 -4.60
C VAL A 56 11.12 11.91 -4.85
N SER A 57 10.88 11.60 -6.12
CA SER A 57 10.54 10.28 -6.59
C SER A 57 11.79 9.56 -7.06
N ILE A 58 11.92 8.31 -6.65
CA ILE A 58 13.07 7.46 -6.94
C ILE A 58 12.60 6.26 -7.74
N ASP A 59 13.22 6.06 -8.90
CA ASP A 59 13.03 4.94 -9.81
C ASP A 59 14.30 4.07 -9.78
N SER A 60 14.42 3.26 -8.72
CA SER A 60 15.58 2.38 -8.51
C SER A 60 15.18 1.19 -7.64
N ALA A 61 15.50 -0.02 -8.10
CA ALA A 61 15.28 -1.26 -7.35
C ALA A 61 16.05 -1.28 -6.01
N GLU A 62 17.30 -0.83 -6.00
CA GLU A 62 18.13 -0.73 -4.79
C GLU A 62 17.47 0.14 -3.72
N ALA A 63 16.87 1.26 -4.14
CA ALA A 63 16.25 2.23 -3.24
C ALA A 63 15.08 1.63 -2.45
N VAL A 64 14.40 0.60 -2.97
CA VAL A 64 13.31 -0.09 -2.26
C VAL A 64 13.83 -0.70 -0.94
N HIS A 65 14.94 -1.42 -0.99
CA HIS A 65 15.51 -2.06 0.21
C HIS A 65 16.15 -1.07 1.16
N VAL A 66 16.64 0.06 0.67
CA VAL A 66 17.23 1.09 1.52
C VAL A 66 16.13 1.86 2.27
N ILE A 67 15.13 2.36 1.55
CA ILE A 67 14.10 3.27 2.10
C ILE A 67 13.10 2.52 3.00
N TYR A 68 12.75 1.28 2.65
CA TYR A 68 11.70 0.52 3.34
C TYR A 68 12.25 -0.58 4.25
N SER A 69 13.56 -0.62 4.49
CA SER A 69 14.17 -1.57 5.43
C SER A 69 13.75 -1.28 6.88
N THR A 70 13.50 -2.36 7.62
CA THR A 70 13.19 -2.34 9.07
C THR A 70 14.45 -2.43 9.95
N ARG A 71 15.65 -2.45 9.35
CA ARG A 71 16.91 -2.54 10.10
C ARG A 71 17.14 -1.29 10.96
N PRO A 72 17.55 -1.43 12.23
CA PRO A 72 17.70 -0.28 13.15
C PRO A 72 18.73 0.76 12.70
N GLU A 73 19.82 0.33 12.06
CA GLU A 73 21.02 1.16 11.82
C GLU A 73 20.86 2.24 10.74
N ARG A 74 19.81 2.17 9.90
CA ARG A 74 19.53 3.13 8.83
C ARG A 74 18.03 3.36 8.71
N ARG A 75 17.38 3.67 9.83
CA ARG A 75 15.93 3.65 9.91
C ARG A 75 15.31 4.91 9.30
N PHE A 76 14.54 4.71 8.24
CA PHE A 76 13.69 5.72 7.63
C PHE A 76 12.35 5.81 8.37
N THR A 77 11.86 7.01 8.65
CA THR A 77 10.59 7.20 9.37
C THR A 77 9.46 7.57 8.43
N LYS A 78 8.23 7.15 8.76
CA LYS A 78 7.03 7.56 8.02
C LYS A 78 6.89 9.08 8.07
N THR A 79 6.54 9.67 6.93
CA THR A 79 6.22 11.09 6.88
C THR A 79 4.78 11.35 7.36
N ASP A 80 4.43 12.62 7.52
CA ASP A 80 3.05 13.10 7.72
C ASP A 80 2.01 12.58 6.68
N PHE A 81 2.44 11.99 5.56
CA PHE A 81 1.57 11.35 4.56
C PHE A 81 0.62 10.34 5.19
N TYR A 82 1.13 9.53 6.12
CA TYR A 82 0.40 8.44 6.78
C TYR A 82 -0.62 8.94 7.81
N THR A 83 -0.57 10.21 8.20
CA THR A 83 -1.55 10.82 9.12
C THR A 83 -2.76 11.41 8.40
N ALA A 84 -2.76 11.39 7.07
CA ALA A 84 -3.95 11.75 6.33
C ALA A 84 -5.08 10.75 6.66
N GLY A 85 -6.33 11.20 6.73
CA GLY A 85 -7.48 10.29 6.88
C GLY A 85 -7.64 9.63 8.24
N ARG A 86 -6.89 10.06 9.27
CA ARG A 86 -7.11 9.61 10.66
C ARG A 86 -8.61 9.67 11.01
N PRO A 87 -9.21 8.55 11.42
CA PRO A 87 -10.62 8.53 11.77
C PRO A 87 -10.83 9.22 13.11
N ALA A 88 -12.03 9.74 13.35
CA ALA A 88 -12.43 10.26 14.66
C ALA A 88 -12.78 9.10 15.62
N ILE A 89 -11.83 8.22 15.86
CA ILE A 89 -11.92 7.12 16.82
C ILE A 89 -11.10 7.51 18.06
N ALA A 90 -11.70 7.40 19.24
CA ALA A 90 -11.07 7.75 20.51
C ALA A 90 -10.11 6.64 21.01
N SER A 91 -9.28 6.10 20.12
CA SER A 91 -8.19 5.20 20.52
C SER A 91 -7.02 6.03 21.02
N LYS A 92 -6.35 5.51 22.05
CA LYS A 92 -5.15 6.15 22.61
C LYS A 92 -3.93 5.96 21.70
N HIS A 93 -3.95 4.91 20.88
CA HIS A 93 -2.87 4.52 20.00
C HIS A 93 -3.27 4.72 18.53
N GLU A 94 -2.32 5.13 17.71
CA GLU A 94 -2.50 5.08 16.26
C GLU A 94 -2.56 3.61 15.80
N ASN A 95 -3.25 3.35 14.67
CA ASN A 95 -3.21 2.02 14.05
C ASN A 95 -1.83 1.76 13.44
N LEU A 96 -1.53 0.49 13.16
CA LEU A 96 -0.25 0.08 12.59
C LEU A 96 0.15 0.82 11.30
N PHE A 97 -0.81 1.16 10.45
CA PHE A 97 -0.52 1.86 9.20
C PHE A 97 -0.11 3.32 9.41
N MET A 98 -0.75 3.99 10.35
CA MET A 98 -0.64 5.45 10.58
C MET A 98 0.42 5.83 11.61
N ASP A 99 0.96 4.86 12.36
CA ASP A 99 1.95 5.11 13.39
C ASP A 99 3.30 5.54 12.80
N LEU A 100 3.68 6.78 13.14
CA LEU A 100 4.91 7.41 12.64
C LEU A 100 6.14 7.02 13.43
N ASP A 101 5.97 6.62 14.70
CA ASP A 101 7.05 6.17 15.56
C ASP A 101 7.30 4.69 15.29
N GLU A 102 8.48 4.37 14.75
CA GLU A 102 8.79 3.00 14.33
C GLU A 102 9.05 2.06 15.53
N ASP A 103 9.46 2.56 16.70
CA ASP A 103 9.64 1.74 17.90
C ASP A 103 8.28 1.41 18.53
N HIS A 104 7.40 2.41 18.61
CA HIS A 104 6.02 2.20 19.04
C HIS A 104 5.28 1.26 18.07
N HIS A 105 5.38 1.50 16.77
CA HIS A 105 4.84 0.64 15.73
C HIS A 105 5.35 -0.80 15.84
N ALA A 106 6.66 -1.01 16.07
CA ALA A 106 7.22 -2.35 16.26
C ALA A 106 6.66 -3.05 17.50
N ALA A 107 6.45 -2.31 18.60
CA ALA A 107 5.80 -2.84 19.80
C ALA A 107 4.34 -3.21 19.54
N ARG A 108 3.57 -2.33 18.89
CA ARG A 108 2.16 -2.56 18.56
C ARG A 108 1.98 -3.72 17.59
N ARG A 109 2.83 -3.83 16.55
CA ARG A 109 2.80 -4.93 15.59
C ARG A 109 2.93 -6.28 16.27
N ARG A 110 3.79 -6.41 17.30
CA ARG A 110 3.96 -7.67 18.04
C ARG A 110 2.68 -8.13 18.75
N ILE A 111 1.78 -7.21 19.10
CA ILE A 111 0.51 -7.52 19.77
C ILE A 111 -0.43 -8.24 18.79
N VAL A 112 -0.55 -7.73 17.57
CA VAL A 112 -1.56 -8.17 16.59
C VAL A 112 -1.00 -9.00 15.43
N ALA A 113 0.32 -9.21 15.34
CA ALA A 113 0.95 -9.96 14.24
C ALA A 113 0.37 -11.38 14.03
N ASN A 114 -0.04 -12.05 15.11
CA ASN A 114 -0.67 -13.37 15.04
C ASN A 114 -2.10 -13.33 14.43
N VAL A 115 -2.78 -12.19 14.54
CA VAL A 115 -4.08 -11.92 13.94
C VAL A 115 -3.94 -11.89 12.42
N TYR A 116 -2.91 -11.21 11.90
CA TYR A 116 -2.66 -11.04 10.46
C TYR A 116 -1.91 -12.18 9.77
N SER A 117 -1.74 -13.34 10.42
CA SER A 117 -1.11 -14.49 9.77
C SER A 117 -1.97 -15.02 8.61
N MET A 118 -1.34 -15.54 7.56
CA MET A 118 -2.00 -16.12 6.36
C MET A 118 -3.11 -17.14 6.66
N SER A 119 -3.09 -17.76 7.84
CA SER A 119 -4.16 -18.65 8.32
C SER A 119 -5.50 -17.95 8.60
N SER A 120 -5.52 -16.61 8.67
CA SER A 120 -6.59 -15.83 9.29
C SER A 120 -7.35 -14.90 8.34
N ILE A 121 -6.85 -14.66 7.13
CA ILE A 121 -7.31 -13.55 6.25
C ILE A 121 -8.03 -14.11 5.01
N LEU A 122 -9.35 -14.30 5.10
CA LEU A 122 -10.23 -14.44 3.93
C LEU A 122 -11.53 -13.65 4.17
N GLU A 123 -11.93 -12.87 3.17
CA GLU A 123 -13.22 -12.18 2.93
C GLU A 123 -13.40 -10.71 3.39
N SER A 124 -13.69 -9.81 2.42
CA SER A 124 -14.76 -8.75 2.35
C SER A 124 -14.41 -7.55 1.41
N GLU A 125 -15.42 -6.72 1.01
CA GLU A 125 -15.56 -5.77 -0.16
C GLU A 125 -15.90 -4.25 0.23
N PRO A 126 -15.99 -3.17 -0.64
CA PRO A 126 -14.97 -2.12 -1.04
C PRO A 126 -15.29 -0.57 -1.04
N GLN A 127 -14.30 0.37 -0.88
CA GLN A 127 -13.71 1.40 -1.86
C GLN A 127 -12.89 2.63 -1.29
N THR A 128 -11.63 2.99 -1.65
CA THR A 128 -10.77 3.99 -0.92
C THR A 128 -10.49 5.32 -1.65
N LEU A 129 -10.18 6.40 -0.91
CA LEU A 129 -9.62 7.69 -1.38
C LEU A 129 -8.71 8.36 -0.32
N LEU A 130 -7.39 8.46 -0.50
CA LEU A 130 -6.55 9.28 0.40
C LEU A 130 -5.10 9.57 -0.10
N LEU A 131 -4.77 10.81 -0.55
CA LEU A 131 -3.47 11.09 -1.20
C LEU A 131 -2.86 12.51 -1.07
N LEU A 132 -3.01 13.24 0.03
CA LEU A 132 -2.53 14.65 0.10
C LEU A 132 -1.46 14.96 1.17
N PRO A 133 -0.43 15.77 0.83
CA PRO A 133 0.58 16.28 1.77
C PRO A 133 -0.01 17.12 2.93
N ALA A 134 0.60 17.12 4.14
CA ALA A 134 -0.07 17.72 5.32
C ALA A 134 -0.15 19.25 5.35
N SER A 135 0.83 19.95 4.77
CA SER A 135 0.83 21.43 4.74
C SER A 135 -0.35 22.02 3.97
N LEU A 136 -0.87 21.27 2.99
CA LEU A 136 -2.04 21.64 2.20
C LEU A 136 -3.30 20.96 2.67
N ARG A 137 -3.22 20.00 3.59
CA ARG A 137 -4.37 19.17 3.98
C ARG A 137 -5.49 20.02 4.54
N LYS A 138 -5.22 20.93 5.48
CA LYS A 138 -6.26 21.79 6.07
C LYS A 138 -6.88 22.78 5.05
N PRO A 139 -6.10 23.57 4.28
CA PRO A 139 -6.69 24.47 3.29
C PRO A 139 -7.31 23.73 2.09
N TYR A 140 -6.74 22.61 1.64
CA TYR A 140 -7.32 21.78 0.59
C TYR A 140 -8.58 21.05 1.05
N MET A 141 -8.63 20.51 2.28
CA MET A 141 -9.86 19.91 2.82
C MET A 141 -10.95 20.97 2.96
N ALA A 142 -10.61 22.17 3.43
CA ALA A 142 -11.54 23.29 3.55
C ALA A 142 -12.10 23.74 2.19
N THR A 143 -11.25 23.88 1.17
CA THR A 143 -11.70 24.18 -0.21
C THR A 143 -12.35 22.97 -0.88
N GLY A 144 -11.97 21.76 -0.46
CA GLY A 144 -12.53 20.47 -0.83
C GLY A 144 -14.00 20.32 -0.48
N LEU A 145 -14.47 20.99 0.58
CA LEU A 145 -15.90 21.08 0.91
C LEU A 145 -16.73 21.74 -0.19
N LEU A 146 -16.14 22.45 -1.15
CA LEU A 146 -16.87 22.99 -2.30
C LEU A 146 -17.16 21.91 -3.35
N TYR A 147 -16.45 20.78 -3.32
CA TYR A 147 -16.54 19.71 -4.31
C TYR A 147 -17.35 18.52 -3.80
N LYS A 148 -18.29 18.06 -4.63
CA LYS A 148 -19.19 16.94 -4.30
C LYS A 148 -18.44 15.64 -4.00
N SER A 149 -17.38 15.33 -4.75
CA SER A 149 -16.58 14.10 -4.57
C SER A 149 -15.85 14.05 -3.22
N VAL A 150 -15.29 15.17 -2.77
CA VAL A 150 -14.58 15.26 -1.48
C VAL A 150 -15.58 15.21 -0.32
N LYS A 151 -16.71 15.93 -0.42
CA LYS A 151 -17.81 15.81 0.53
C LYS A 151 -18.30 14.37 0.66
N GLN A 152 -18.48 13.68 -0.48
CA GLN A 152 -18.90 12.29 -0.52
C GLN A 152 -17.86 11.38 0.16
N ALA A 153 -16.57 11.54 -0.16
CA ALA A 153 -15.50 10.77 0.47
C ALA A 153 -15.42 10.96 2.00
N ILE A 154 -15.65 12.18 2.51
CA ILE A 154 -15.71 12.45 3.95
C ILE A 154 -16.89 11.70 4.58
N VAL A 155 -18.07 11.79 3.95
CA VAL A 155 -19.28 11.09 4.42
C VAL A 155 -19.07 9.57 4.39
N ASP A 156 -18.47 9.03 3.34
CA ASP A 156 -18.21 7.60 3.21
C ASP A 156 -17.18 7.11 4.22
N ASN A 157 -16.16 7.91 4.53
CA ASN A 157 -15.20 7.59 5.59
C ASN A 157 -15.88 7.58 6.98
N ALA A 158 -16.75 8.55 7.27
CA ALA A 158 -17.51 8.58 8.51
C ALA A 158 -18.45 7.36 8.65
N LYS A 159 -19.13 6.98 7.57
CA LYS A 159 -19.97 5.76 7.53
C LYS A 159 -19.15 4.51 7.82
N ARG A 160 -17.90 4.41 7.37
CA ARG A 160 -17.03 3.26 7.67
C ARG A 160 -16.62 3.17 9.11
N VAL A 161 -16.33 4.31 9.74
CA VAL A 161 -16.06 4.34 11.18
C VAL A 161 -17.26 3.80 11.94
N THR A 162 -18.47 4.26 11.60
CA THR A 162 -19.71 3.75 12.21
C THR A 162 -19.91 2.26 11.92
N TYR A 163 -19.72 1.83 10.68
CA TYR A 163 -19.88 0.43 10.28
C TYR A 163 -18.90 -0.51 10.99
N ALA A 164 -17.62 -0.12 11.08
CA ALA A 164 -16.60 -0.87 11.80
C ALA A 164 -16.99 -1.01 13.29
N ARG A 165 -17.45 0.08 13.92
CA ARG A 165 -17.98 0.03 15.29
C ARG A 165 -19.15 -0.93 15.41
N GLU A 166 -20.17 -0.79 14.58
CA GLU A 166 -21.35 -1.65 14.61
C GLU A 166 -20.99 -3.14 14.49
N LEU A 167 -20.05 -3.50 13.61
CA LEU A 167 -19.54 -4.86 13.49
C LEU A 167 -18.82 -5.35 14.76
N VAL A 168 -17.97 -4.50 15.36
CA VAL A 168 -17.29 -4.80 16.63
C VAL A 168 -18.30 -5.06 17.74
N TYR A 169 -19.29 -4.19 17.90
CA TYR A 169 -20.33 -4.34 18.92
C TYR A 169 -21.22 -5.56 18.67
N LYS A 170 -21.61 -5.81 17.41
CA LYS A 170 -22.38 -7.00 17.03
C LYS A 170 -21.61 -8.27 17.40
N ARG A 171 -20.33 -8.36 17.04
CA ARG A 171 -19.50 -9.53 17.36
C ARG A 171 -19.30 -9.69 18.86
N MET A 172 -19.09 -8.60 19.58
CA MET A 172 -19.00 -8.63 21.04
C MET A 172 -20.28 -9.20 21.67
N SER A 173 -21.45 -8.83 21.15
CA SER A 173 -22.73 -9.39 21.61
C SER A 173 -22.87 -10.88 21.29
N GLU A 174 -22.47 -11.32 20.10
CA GLU A 174 -22.47 -12.74 19.70
C GLU A 174 -21.58 -13.59 20.63
N LEU A 175 -20.38 -13.09 20.96
CA LEU A 175 -19.45 -13.78 21.85
C LEU A 175 -19.98 -13.89 23.29
N LYS A 176 -20.68 -12.86 23.78
CA LYS A 176 -21.35 -12.88 25.09
C LYS A 176 -22.51 -13.87 25.12
N ASN A 177 -23.34 -13.87 24.08
CA ASN A 177 -24.52 -14.74 23.99
C ASN A 177 -24.15 -16.22 23.86
N ASN A 178 -23.01 -16.52 23.24
CA ASN A 178 -22.51 -17.90 23.08
C ASN A 178 -21.71 -18.42 24.30
N GLY A 179 -21.80 -17.76 25.46
CA GLY A 179 -21.21 -18.25 26.71
C GLY A 179 -19.72 -17.96 26.88
N GLY A 180 -19.15 -16.98 26.19
CA GLY A 180 -17.78 -16.49 26.40
C GLY A 180 -16.65 -17.46 26.03
N THR A 181 -16.99 -18.67 25.57
CA THR A 181 -16.02 -19.62 25.04
C THR A 181 -15.96 -19.45 23.52
N ALA A 182 -14.79 -19.06 23.02
CA ALA A 182 -14.43 -19.20 21.62
C ALA A 182 -14.27 -20.69 21.19
N GLU A 183 -15.03 -21.60 21.83
CA GLU A 183 -15.15 -23.04 21.55
C GLU A 183 -16.49 -23.39 20.89
N SER A 184 -17.22 -22.39 20.39
CA SER A 184 -18.11 -22.65 19.26
C SER A 184 -17.26 -23.28 18.15
N LYS A 185 -17.64 -24.46 17.68
CA LYS A 185 -16.97 -25.34 16.68
C LYS A 185 -16.67 -24.68 15.31
N GLY A 186 -16.66 -23.35 15.22
CA GLY A 186 -16.37 -22.55 14.04
C GLY A 186 -14.94 -21.96 14.04
N ARG A 187 -14.51 -21.58 12.84
CA ARG A 187 -13.23 -20.92 12.55
C ARG A 187 -13.08 -19.62 13.36
N ARG A 188 -11.93 -19.42 14.03
CA ARG A 188 -11.59 -18.19 14.75
C ARG A 188 -11.23 -17.06 13.78
N ASP A 189 -12.12 -16.09 13.63
CA ASP A 189 -11.91 -14.88 12.81
C ASP A 189 -10.99 -13.84 13.48
N LEU A 190 -10.55 -12.83 12.70
CA LEU A 190 -9.63 -11.78 13.13
C LEU A 190 -10.13 -11.04 14.39
N LEU A 191 -11.41 -10.68 14.40
CA LEU A 191 -12.03 -9.90 15.47
C LEU A 191 -12.11 -10.70 16.78
N SER A 192 -12.38 -12.01 16.68
CA SER A 192 -12.36 -12.94 17.82
C SER A 192 -10.97 -13.02 18.46
N LYS A 193 -9.91 -13.03 17.64
CA LYS A 193 -8.52 -13.00 18.13
C LYS A 193 -8.18 -11.66 18.79
N MET A 194 -8.67 -10.54 18.27
CA MET A 194 -8.48 -9.23 18.90
C MET A 194 -9.17 -9.14 20.27
N PHE A 195 -10.39 -9.67 20.40
CA PHE A 195 -11.08 -9.78 21.69
C PHE A 195 -10.33 -10.70 22.67
N GLU A 196 -9.76 -11.81 22.20
CA GLU A 196 -8.93 -12.70 23.02
C GLU A 196 -7.68 -11.99 23.55
N ILE A 197 -7.00 -11.20 22.72
CA ILE A 197 -5.85 -10.39 23.13
C ILE A 197 -6.26 -9.40 24.21
N SER A 198 -7.38 -8.69 24.01
CA SER A 198 -7.87 -7.72 25.00
C SER A 198 -8.24 -8.40 26.32
N ALA A 199 -8.88 -9.57 26.29
CA ALA A 199 -9.27 -10.32 27.48
C ALA A 199 -8.06 -10.92 28.24
N THR A 200 -7.02 -11.38 27.54
CA THR A 200 -5.89 -12.09 28.16
C THR A 200 -4.72 -11.19 28.53
N LYS A 201 -4.50 -10.12 27.76
CA LYS A 201 -3.31 -9.25 27.87
C LYS A 201 -3.63 -7.76 27.84
N GLY A 202 -4.90 -7.35 27.71
CA GLY A 202 -5.31 -5.95 27.48
C GLY A 202 -4.63 -4.95 28.40
N ASP A 203 -4.71 -5.15 29.72
CA ASP A 203 -4.13 -4.23 30.72
C ASP A 203 -2.60 -4.11 30.61
N LYS A 204 -1.91 -5.16 30.14
CA LYS A 204 -0.45 -5.18 30.01
C LYS A 204 0.03 -4.47 28.74
N VAL A 205 -0.78 -4.49 27.69
CA VAL A 205 -0.38 -3.98 26.36
C VAL A 205 -1.21 -2.78 25.90
N ASP A 206 -2.09 -2.27 26.77
CA ASP A 206 -3.00 -1.15 26.49
C ASP A 206 -3.78 -1.41 25.18
N PHE A 207 -4.50 -2.52 25.16
CA PHE A 207 -5.26 -3.01 24.00
C PHE A 207 -6.70 -3.32 24.41
N HIS A 208 -7.58 -2.33 24.25
CA HIS A 208 -8.97 -2.39 24.67
C HIS A 208 -9.91 -2.10 23.50
N LEU A 209 -11.21 -1.95 23.79
CA LEU A 209 -12.24 -1.76 22.79
C LEU A 209 -11.92 -0.65 21.75
N PRO A 210 -11.40 0.53 22.14
CA PRO A 210 -11.06 1.57 21.15
C PRO A 210 -9.97 1.13 20.16
N GLU A 211 -8.97 0.37 20.61
CA GLU A 211 -7.93 -0.18 19.75
C GLU A 211 -8.51 -1.26 18.81
N ILE A 212 -9.43 -2.09 19.30
CA ILE A 212 -10.13 -3.08 18.45
C ILE A 212 -10.97 -2.38 17.38
N GLU A 213 -11.68 -1.29 17.71
CA GLU A 213 -12.42 -0.48 16.74
C GLU A 213 -11.50 0.12 15.67
N MET A 214 -10.37 0.67 16.11
CA MET A 214 -9.38 1.31 15.25
C MET A 214 -8.71 0.30 14.30
N GLU A 215 -8.30 -0.86 14.80
CA GLU A 215 -7.74 -1.95 13.99
C GLU A 215 -8.79 -2.59 13.07
N SER A 216 -10.05 -2.69 13.50
CA SER A 216 -11.13 -3.17 12.64
C SER A 216 -11.43 -2.21 11.50
N TRP A 217 -11.41 -0.90 11.76
CA TRP A 217 -11.59 0.13 10.74
C TRP A 217 -10.47 0.10 9.70
N VAL A 218 -9.20 0.00 10.13
CA VAL A 218 -8.07 -0.03 9.17
C VAL A 218 -8.10 -1.31 8.34
N ASN A 219 -8.53 -2.45 8.89
CA ASN A 219 -8.67 -3.70 8.15
C ASN A 219 -9.69 -3.59 7.02
N ILE A 220 -10.84 -2.98 7.32
CA ILE A 220 -11.89 -2.73 6.32
C ILE A 220 -11.42 -1.73 5.27
N GLN A 221 -10.68 -0.68 5.66
CA GLN A 221 -10.22 0.33 4.71
C GLN A 221 -9.08 -0.18 3.82
N ALA A 222 -8.03 -0.76 4.39
CA ALA A 222 -6.80 -1.07 3.68
C ALA A 222 -6.88 -2.38 2.88
N GLY A 223 -7.55 -3.41 3.42
CA GLY A 223 -7.55 -4.73 2.79
C GLY A 223 -8.45 -4.82 1.56
N VAL A 224 -9.49 -4.02 1.54
CA VAL A 224 -10.59 -4.25 0.62
C VAL A 224 -10.32 -3.65 -0.76
N ASP A 225 -9.80 -2.42 -0.78
CA ASP A 225 -9.73 -1.63 -2.00
C ASP A 225 -8.53 -2.00 -2.84
N THR A 226 -7.46 -2.31 -2.12
CA THR A 226 -6.26 -2.89 -2.70
C THR A 226 -6.57 -4.26 -3.32
N THR A 227 -7.36 -5.11 -2.66
CA THR A 227 -7.73 -6.42 -3.19
C THR A 227 -8.67 -6.31 -4.40
N ALA A 228 -9.67 -5.42 -4.36
CA ALA A 228 -10.56 -5.22 -5.50
C ALA A 228 -9.81 -4.73 -6.75
N ILE A 229 -8.88 -3.78 -6.58
CA ILE A 229 -8.01 -3.30 -7.67
C ILE A 229 -7.14 -4.43 -8.21
N ALA A 230 -6.54 -5.24 -7.33
CA ALA A 230 -5.72 -6.38 -7.72
C ALA A 230 -6.52 -7.37 -8.58
N LEU A 231 -7.69 -7.81 -8.10
CA LEU A 231 -8.54 -8.75 -8.82
C LEU A 231 -8.99 -8.20 -10.17
N GLN A 232 -9.38 -6.92 -10.24
CA GLN A 232 -9.74 -6.27 -11.49
C GLN A 232 -8.58 -6.23 -12.47
N ALA A 233 -7.38 -5.87 -12.01
CA ALA A 233 -6.18 -5.86 -12.83
C ALA A 233 -5.86 -7.25 -13.39
N ILE A 234 -5.88 -8.27 -12.52
CA ILE A 234 -5.61 -9.66 -12.88
C ILE A 234 -6.58 -10.14 -13.96
N LEU A 235 -7.89 -9.99 -13.72
CA LEU A 235 -8.92 -10.42 -14.68
C LEU A 235 -8.84 -9.61 -15.98
N TYR A 236 -8.68 -8.29 -15.91
CA TYR A 236 -8.58 -7.42 -17.07
C TYR A 236 -7.43 -7.84 -17.98
N HIS A 237 -6.23 -8.00 -17.43
CA HIS A 237 -5.05 -8.32 -18.23
C HIS A 237 -5.09 -9.75 -18.80
N ILE A 238 -5.58 -10.72 -18.03
CA ILE A 238 -5.76 -12.11 -18.51
C ILE A 238 -6.79 -12.15 -19.65
N LEU A 239 -7.97 -11.56 -19.46
CA LEU A 239 -9.07 -11.64 -20.43
C LEU A 239 -8.83 -10.80 -21.70
N LYS A 240 -8.01 -9.76 -21.61
CA LYS A 240 -7.65 -8.91 -22.75
C LYS A 240 -6.68 -9.57 -23.72
N ASP A 241 -5.77 -10.43 -23.24
CA ASP A 241 -4.79 -11.13 -24.07
C ASP A 241 -5.22 -12.60 -24.27
N ALA A 242 -5.74 -12.90 -25.48
CA ALA A 242 -6.21 -14.24 -25.83
C ALA A 242 -5.13 -15.32 -25.70
N ARG A 243 -3.86 -15.00 -25.96
CA ARG A 243 -2.73 -15.94 -25.82
C ARG A 243 -2.52 -16.29 -24.35
N VAL A 244 -2.54 -15.29 -23.47
CA VAL A 244 -2.39 -15.52 -22.03
C VAL A 244 -3.58 -16.30 -21.49
N HIS A 245 -4.80 -15.89 -21.84
CA HIS A 245 -6.02 -16.57 -21.42
C HIS A 245 -6.01 -18.07 -21.80
N GLN A 246 -5.72 -18.39 -23.07
CA GLN A 246 -5.68 -19.78 -23.54
C GLN A 246 -4.60 -20.61 -22.85
N LYS A 247 -3.41 -20.03 -22.63
CA LYS A 247 -2.32 -20.70 -21.93
C LYS A 247 -2.64 -20.97 -20.46
N LEU A 248 -3.29 -20.02 -19.79
CA LEU A 248 -3.75 -20.19 -18.41
C LEU A 248 -4.82 -21.27 -18.30
N LEU A 249 -5.83 -21.27 -19.17
CA LEU A 249 -6.83 -22.34 -19.19
C LEU A 249 -6.19 -23.71 -19.45
N SER A 250 -5.20 -23.78 -20.34
CA SER A 250 -4.46 -25.02 -20.60
C SER A 250 -3.73 -25.54 -19.36
N GLU A 251 -3.12 -24.66 -18.56
CA GLU A 251 -2.51 -25.02 -17.27
C GLU A 251 -3.55 -25.55 -16.28
N LEU A 252 -4.68 -24.85 -16.14
CA LEU A 252 -5.76 -25.22 -15.22
C LEU A 252 -6.40 -26.57 -15.60
N ASP A 253 -6.70 -26.77 -16.88
CA ASP A 253 -7.27 -28.02 -17.40
C ASP A 253 -6.28 -29.20 -17.25
N ALA A 254 -4.99 -28.96 -17.48
CA ALA A 254 -3.97 -29.96 -17.22
C ALA A 254 -3.84 -30.28 -15.72
N ALA A 255 -3.93 -29.28 -14.84
CA ALA A 255 -3.88 -29.48 -13.40
C ALA A 255 -5.09 -30.25 -12.88
N LEU A 256 -6.30 -29.98 -13.41
CA LEU A 256 -7.51 -30.72 -13.08
C LEU A 256 -7.45 -32.17 -13.56
N ARG A 257 -7.07 -32.40 -14.83
CA ARG A 257 -6.94 -33.76 -15.39
C ARG A 257 -5.93 -34.61 -14.63
N ASN A 258 -4.83 -34.00 -14.20
CA ASN A 258 -3.78 -34.67 -13.43
C ASN A 258 -4.06 -34.69 -11.91
N GLN A 259 -5.25 -34.26 -11.46
CA GLN A 259 -5.65 -34.23 -10.04
C GLN A 259 -4.68 -33.45 -9.15
N ARG A 260 -3.95 -32.47 -9.71
CA ARG A 260 -3.06 -31.57 -8.96
C ARG A 260 -3.85 -30.49 -8.21
N ILE A 261 -5.03 -30.15 -8.74
CA ILE A 261 -6.01 -29.27 -8.12
C ILE A 261 -7.39 -29.95 -8.14
N ALA A 262 -8.23 -29.63 -7.17
CA ALA A 262 -9.61 -30.09 -7.08
C ALA A 262 -10.54 -28.90 -6.80
N ILE A 263 -11.84 -29.04 -7.07
CA ILE A 263 -12.84 -28.01 -6.75
C ILE A 263 -13.61 -28.47 -5.50
N PRO A 264 -13.71 -27.65 -4.43
CA PRO A 264 -13.16 -26.30 -4.28
C PRO A 264 -11.62 -26.27 -4.16
N ILE A 265 -10.99 -25.26 -4.77
CA ILE A 265 -9.53 -25.14 -4.84
C ILE A 265 -8.95 -24.82 -3.46
N LYS A 266 -7.95 -25.61 -3.04
CA LYS A 266 -7.16 -25.34 -1.85
C LYS A 266 -6.04 -24.37 -2.18
N TYR A 267 -5.77 -23.44 -1.26
CA TYR A 267 -4.67 -22.47 -1.38
C TYR A 267 -3.31 -23.16 -1.65
N SER A 268 -3.02 -24.25 -0.93
CA SER A 268 -1.78 -25.02 -1.09
C SER A 268 -1.59 -25.58 -2.50
N ASP A 269 -2.68 -25.81 -3.23
CA ASP A 269 -2.64 -26.37 -4.57
C ASP A 269 -2.60 -25.24 -5.62
N ALA A 270 -3.25 -24.11 -5.36
CA ALA A 270 -3.15 -22.90 -6.18
C ALA A 270 -1.71 -22.36 -6.27
N LEU A 271 -0.95 -22.41 -5.17
CA LEU A 271 0.47 -22.00 -5.14
C LEU A 271 1.37 -22.82 -6.09
N LYS A 272 0.93 -24.01 -6.50
CA LYS A 272 1.69 -24.90 -7.39
C LYS A 272 1.41 -24.64 -8.88
N LEU A 273 0.61 -23.62 -9.19
CA LEU A 273 0.29 -23.21 -10.56
C LEU A 273 1.23 -22.06 -10.98
N PRO A 274 2.36 -22.36 -11.66
CA PRO A 274 3.37 -21.36 -11.95
C PRO A 274 2.88 -20.28 -12.93
N TYR A 275 2.08 -20.64 -13.94
CA TYR A 275 1.62 -19.66 -14.92
C TYR A 275 0.50 -18.76 -14.37
N LEU A 276 -0.41 -19.31 -13.54
CA LEU A 276 -1.32 -18.49 -12.74
C LEU A 276 -0.54 -17.48 -11.86
N SER A 277 0.46 -17.96 -11.14
CA SER A 277 1.31 -17.11 -10.28
C SER A 277 2.01 -16.01 -11.09
N ALA A 278 2.52 -16.34 -12.28
CA ALA A 278 3.12 -15.40 -13.20
C ALA A 278 2.12 -14.35 -13.72
N CYS A 279 0.88 -14.76 -14.03
CA CYS A 279 -0.17 -13.84 -14.46
C CYS A 279 -0.54 -12.84 -13.35
N ILE A 280 -0.65 -13.32 -12.11
CA ILE A 280 -0.92 -12.47 -10.93
C ILE A 280 0.19 -11.45 -10.75
N LYS A 281 1.46 -11.90 -10.73
CA LYS A 281 2.62 -11.03 -10.59
C LYS A 281 2.68 -9.98 -11.69
N GLU A 282 2.50 -10.38 -12.95
CA GLU A 282 2.58 -9.44 -14.09
C GLU A 282 1.44 -8.42 -14.09
N ALA A 283 0.23 -8.83 -13.70
CA ALA A 283 -0.91 -7.93 -13.62
C ALA A 283 -0.67 -6.87 -12.53
N MET A 284 -0.19 -7.30 -11.37
CA MET A 284 0.15 -6.41 -10.25
C MET A 284 1.39 -5.55 -10.53
N ARG A 285 2.29 -5.99 -11.41
CA ARG A 285 3.39 -5.17 -11.91
C ARG A 285 2.85 -4.02 -12.75
N LEU A 286 2.03 -4.30 -13.78
CA LEU A 286 1.49 -3.28 -14.67
C LEU A 286 0.45 -2.36 -14.01
N HIS A 287 -0.36 -2.91 -13.11
CA HIS A 287 -1.40 -2.19 -12.40
C HIS A 287 -1.36 -2.51 -10.90
N PRO A 288 -0.41 -1.92 -10.16
CA PRO A 288 -0.29 -2.15 -8.73
C PRO A 288 -1.48 -1.53 -7.98
N SER A 289 -2.01 -2.26 -7.00
CA SER A 289 -3.07 -1.76 -6.11
C SER A 289 -2.70 -0.46 -5.39
N VAL A 290 -1.41 -0.28 -5.10
CA VAL A 290 -0.85 0.95 -4.53
C VAL A 290 0.20 1.50 -5.49
N GLY A 291 -0.25 2.16 -6.55
CA GLY A 291 0.60 2.85 -7.54
C GLY A 291 1.10 4.21 -7.09
N LEU A 292 1.54 4.32 -5.83
CA LEU A 292 1.81 5.57 -5.15
C LEU A 292 3.18 5.54 -4.50
N GLN A 293 3.75 6.72 -4.31
CA GLN A 293 4.94 6.84 -3.49
C GLN A 293 4.56 6.72 -2.02
N LEU A 294 5.33 5.93 -1.28
CA LEU A 294 5.24 5.84 0.18
C LEU A 294 6.38 6.66 0.79
N PRO A 295 6.21 7.98 1.00
CA PRO A 295 7.30 8.87 1.35
C PRO A 295 7.80 8.66 2.78
N ARG A 296 9.12 8.58 2.92
CA ARG A 296 9.86 8.44 4.18
C ARG A 296 10.85 9.59 4.38
N HIS A 297 11.15 9.90 5.63
CA HIS A 297 12.28 10.76 5.98
C HIS A 297 13.56 9.92 6.10
N PRO A 298 14.68 10.34 5.49
CA PRO A 298 15.99 9.76 5.75
C PRO A 298 16.38 9.80 7.24
N PRO A 299 17.39 9.03 7.66
CA PRO A 299 17.96 9.15 9.01
C PRO A 299 18.39 10.59 9.35
N PRO A 300 18.52 10.97 10.64
CA PRO A 300 18.91 12.32 11.06
C PRO A 300 20.22 12.82 10.40
N GLU A 301 21.19 11.92 10.22
CA GLU A 301 22.47 12.16 9.56
C GLU A 301 22.39 12.25 8.02
N GLY A 302 21.22 12.00 7.44
CA GLY A 302 21.03 11.85 6.00
C GLY A 302 21.56 10.53 5.46
N CYS A 303 21.43 10.31 4.15
CA CYS A 303 21.96 9.10 3.51
C CYS A 303 22.19 9.29 2.01
N HIS A 304 22.97 8.39 1.41
CA HIS A 304 23.08 8.28 -0.04
C HIS A 304 22.12 7.21 -0.57
N ILE A 305 21.35 7.54 -1.61
CA ILE A 305 20.48 6.61 -2.35
C ILE A 305 20.72 6.83 -3.84
N SER A 306 20.99 5.76 -4.59
CA SER A 306 21.22 5.81 -6.04
C SER A 306 22.26 6.86 -6.47
N GLY A 307 23.31 7.04 -5.67
CA GLY A 307 24.39 8.00 -5.91
C GLY A 307 24.13 9.44 -5.43
N TYR A 308 22.96 9.75 -4.87
CA TYR A 308 22.59 11.11 -4.42
C TYR A 308 22.47 11.19 -2.89
N TYR A 309 22.96 12.28 -2.29
CA TYR A 309 22.80 12.56 -0.86
C TYR A 309 21.43 13.20 -0.58
N PHE A 310 20.74 12.70 0.45
CA PHE A 310 19.47 13.23 0.93
C PHE A 310 19.55 13.59 2.42
N PRO A 311 19.27 14.84 2.80
CA PRO A 311 19.17 15.23 4.20
C PRO A 311 17.87 14.72 4.83
N HIS A 312 17.80 14.67 6.17
CA HIS A 312 16.60 14.28 6.93
C HIS A 312 15.32 15.06 6.54
N SER A 313 15.47 16.34 6.17
CA SER A 313 14.35 17.20 5.74
C SER A 313 13.74 16.82 4.39
N ALA A 314 14.42 15.97 3.61
CA ALA A 314 13.89 15.44 2.36
C ALA A 314 12.81 14.38 2.64
N ARG A 315 11.94 14.21 1.65
CA ARG A 315 10.95 13.13 1.57
C ARG A 315 11.34 12.29 0.36
N VAL A 316 11.73 11.05 0.62
CA VAL A 316 12.17 10.10 -0.41
C VAL A 316 11.19 8.95 -0.48
N GLY A 317 11.03 8.36 -1.65
CA GLY A 317 10.21 7.17 -1.80
C GLY A 317 10.22 6.66 -3.22
N VAL A 318 9.77 5.41 -3.37
CA VAL A 318 9.62 4.75 -4.65
C VAL A 318 8.13 4.70 -4.98
N ASN A 319 7.77 5.04 -6.20
CA ASN A 319 6.41 4.85 -6.70
C ASN A 319 6.36 3.57 -7.53
N ALA A 320 5.56 2.59 -7.09
CA ALA A 320 5.39 1.31 -7.80
C ALA A 320 4.96 1.51 -9.26
N ALA A 321 4.06 2.46 -9.55
CA ALA A 321 3.60 2.75 -10.90
C ALA A 321 4.66 3.44 -11.78
N VAL A 322 5.83 3.76 -11.23
CA VAL A 322 7.03 4.19 -11.97
C VAL A 322 8.02 3.03 -12.06
N LEU A 323 8.48 2.51 -10.91
CA LEU A 323 9.53 1.48 -10.85
C LEU A 323 9.13 0.23 -11.64
N HIS A 324 7.86 -0.18 -11.60
CA HIS A 324 7.39 -1.34 -12.32
C HIS A 324 7.48 -1.21 -13.84
N TYR A 325 7.64 0.00 -14.37
CA TYR A 325 7.83 0.28 -15.80
C TYR A 325 9.30 0.56 -16.16
N ASN A 326 10.22 0.43 -15.21
CA ASN A 326 11.64 0.64 -15.44
C ASN A 326 12.21 -0.44 -16.37
N GLN A 327 12.72 -0.02 -17.53
CA GLN A 327 13.24 -0.91 -18.56
C GLN A 327 14.58 -1.54 -18.17
N ASP A 328 15.36 -0.93 -17.29
CA ASP A 328 16.60 -1.52 -16.78
C ASP A 328 16.32 -2.75 -15.89
N VAL A 329 15.13 -2.78 -15.27
CA VAL A 329 14.69 -3.88 -14.39
C VAL A 329 13.87 -4.91 -15.15
N PHE A 330 12.88 -4.46 -15.94
CA PHE A 330 11.88 -5.33 -16.56
C PHE A 330 12.09 -5.54 -18.06
N GLY A 331 13.11 -4.94 -18.67
CA GLY A 331 13.40 -5.03 -20.10
C GLY A 331 12.64 -4.01 -20.94
N GLU A 332 12.97 -3.93 -22.24
CA GLU A 332 12.42 -2.93 -23.17
C GLU A 332 10.88 -2.97 -23.25
N ASP A 333 10.30 -4.15 -23.10
CA ASP A 333 8.86 -4.37 -23.12
C ASP A 333 8.21 -4.26 -21.73
N ALA A 334 8.80 -3.52 -20.79
CA ALA A 334 8.25 -3.28 -19.46
C ALA A 334 6.80 -2.74 -19.50
N SER A 335 6.37 -2.06 -20.57
CA SER A 335 4.98 -1.61 -20.72
C SER A 335 3.99 -2.69 -21.19
N SER A 336 4.48 -3.86 -21.59
CA SER A 336 3.69 -4.95 -22.16
C SER A 336 3.33 -5.99 -21.11
N PHE A 337 2.14 -6.59 -21.24
CA PHE A 337 1.71 -7.68 -20.35
C PHE A 337 2.29 -9.01 -20.83
N ARG A 338 3.39 -9.46 -20.20
CA ARG A 338 4.07 -10.71 -20.57
C ARG A 338 4.34 -11.56 -19.32
N PRO A 339 3.38 -12.42 -18.90
CA PRO A 339 3.59 -13.32 -17.76
C PRO A 339 4.81 -14.22 -17.89
N GLU A 340 5.22 -14.58 -19.11
CA GLU A 340 6.41 -15.40 -19.37
C GLU A 340 7.70 -14.85 -18.74
N ARG A 341 7.77 -13.54 -18.49
CA ARG A 341 8.91 -12.88 -17.85
C ARG A 341 9.26 -13.51 -16.49
N TRP A 342 8.26 -13.99 -15.76
CA TRP A 342 8.42 -14.63 -14.45
C TRP A 342 8.93 -16.07 -14.53
N SER A 343 9.12 -16.61 -15.74
CA SER A 343 9.75 -17.92 -15.98
C SER A 343 11.18 -17.81 -16.49
N GLU A 344 11.69 -16.58 -16.69
CA GLU A 344 13.05 -16.32 -17.16
C GLU A 344 14.07 -16.44 -16.02
N SER A 345 15.35 -16.63 -16.34
CA SER A 345 16.41 -16.87 -15.35
C SER A 345 16.63 -15.70 -14.38
N ASN A 346 16.31 -14.48 -14.79
CA ASN A 346 16.41 -13.27 -13.98
C ASN A 346 15.12 -12.94 -13.20
N ALA A 347 14.12 -13.82 -13.19
CA ALA A 347 12.85 -13.60 -12.47
C ALA A 347 13.05 -13.29 -10.98
N ALA A 348 14.07 -13.88 -10.35
CA ALA A 348 14.39 -13.61 -8.94
C ALA A 348 14.83 -12.15 -8.69
N GLU A 349 15.57 -11.54 -9.62
CA GLU A 349 16.01 -10.13 -9.52
C GLU A 349 14.83 -9.17 -9.69
N MET A 350 13.91 -9.52 -10.61
CA MET A 350 12.68 -8.77 -10.82
C MET A 350 11.73 -8.88 -9.62
N ASP A 351 11.60 -10.07 -9.01
CA ASP A 351 10.76 -10.30 -7.83
C ASP A 351 11.12 -9.37 -6.67
N VAL A 352 12.42 -9.15 -6.48
CA VAL A 352 12.98 -8.26 -5.46
C VAL A 352 12.59 -6.79 -5.70
N SER A 353 12.35 -6.44 -6.96
CA SER A 353 11.99 -5.08 -7.41
C SER A 353 10.48 -4.83 -7.46
N ILE A 354 9.64 -5.88 -7.34
CA ILE A 354 8.19 -5.67 -7.29
C ILE A 354 7.80 -5.15 -5.92
N PHE A 355 7.25 -3.95 -5.90
CA PHE A 355 6.66 -3.33 -4.74
C PHE A 355 5.25 -3.88 -4.49
N LEU A 356 5.16 -5.20 -4.23
CA LEU A 356 3.88 -5.90 -4.12
C LEU A 356 3.16 -5.58 -2.81
N GLU A 357 3.84 -5.59 -1.67
CA GLU A 357 3.16 -5.57 -0.36
C GLU A 357 4.07 -5.03 0.77
N ILE A 358 4.38 -3.73 0.80
CA ILE A 358 4.92 -3.08 2.02
C ILE A 358 3.82 -2.28 2.71
N ILE A 359 2.69 -2.94 2.99
CA ILE A 359 1.65 -2.41 3.87
C ILE A 359 1.09 -3.54 4.75
N VAL A 360 1.97 -4.20 5.53
CA VAL A 360 1.62 -4.88 6.80
C VAL A 360 2.83 -4.82 7.75
#